data_AF-A0A075H8V7-F1
#
_entry.id   AF-A0A075H8V7-F1
#
_cell.length_a   1.000
_cell.length_b   1.000
_cell.length_c   1.000
_cell.angle_alpha   90.00
_cell.angle_beta   90.00
_cell.angle_gamma   90.00
#
_symmetry.space_group_name_H-M   'P 1'
#
loop_
_entity.id
_entity.type
_entity.pdbx_description
1 polymer ?
#
loop_
_entity_poly.entity_id
_entity_poly.type
_entity_poly.pdbx_seq_one_letter_code
_entity_poly.pdbx_strand_id
1 'polypeptide(L)'
;MVFHFLAVLTVIGKKNSRNLLQTTEEKLIEITEGTTKILVPEKSLSEKVPPKEPAFFNPAAKLNRDFSILAYSTFWENFDKPKIFLDGLAGLGARSLRVANEIPDVETVLANDINSEGLSIALDSMKLNNISNLDTSESEICQFFGSYSKKGERGSIVDVDPFGSPTKYFDCAIRATMHGGMLSVTATDLQVLHGLSKRSCQRKYHGVPIKTEYSNEIAIRLILGCLEYVAGRLDIQIIPQFVQHDMHYYRVYVKILNRPGQKDQLGYIIHCKSCGRRKSVMEQKGICKICDCKLDVAGPLWVGQLFEKEFIMKMNNMVPKLVVDKRCEKILEKCILESEMPPTYYTLDEIASKMRRAPLKMKDAVKIIQDEGFLASPTSLNPTGFRTDCKIDEMIKLFRI
;
A
#
# COMPACT_ATOMS: atom_id res chain seq x y z
N MET A 1 24.67 22.36 -62.25
CA MET A 1 23.67 23.22 -61.59
C MET A 1 22.35 22.46 -61.37
N VAL A 2 22.38 21.28 -60.74
CA VAL A 2 21.17 20.45 -60.49
C VAL A 2 21.16 19.80 -59.09
N PHE A 3 22.22 19.95 -58.28
CA PHE A 3 22.33 19.30 -56.98
C PHE A 3 22.03 20.18 -55.75
N HIS A 4 21.60 21.43 -55.94
CA HIS A 4 21.27 22.34 -54.83
C HIS A 4 19.78 22.59 -54.61
N PHE A 5 18.89 22.09 -55.48
CA PHE A 5 17.44 22.27 -55.33
C PHE A 5 16.73 21.16 -54.56
N LEU A 6 17.33 19.97 -54.42
CA LEU A 6 16.72 18.83 -53.71
C LEU A 6 16.86 18.90 -52.18
N ALA A 7 17.82 19.68 -51.65
CA ALA A 7 18.04 19.79 -50.20
C ALA A 7 17.07 20.77 -49.51
N VAL A 8 16.52 21.75 -50.25
CA VAL A 8 15.58 22.74 -49.69
C VAL A 8 14.16 22.16 -49.56
N LEU A 9 13.76 21.26 -50.47
CA LEU A 9 12.44 20.61 -50.41
C LEU A 9 12.34 19.56 -49.29
N THR A 10 13.44 18.95 -48.85
CA THR A 10 13.44 17.98 -47.73
C THR A 10 13.35 18.65 -46.35
N VAL A 11 13.78 19.92 -46.24
CA VAL A 11 13.69 20.69 -44.99
C VAL A 11 12.31 21.30 -44.80
N ILE A 12 11.64 21.71 -45.89
CA ILE A 12 10.26 22.22 -45.83
C ILE A 12 9.26 21.07 -45.60
N GLY A 13 9.50 19.88 -46.18
CA GLY A 13 8.71 18.68 -45.91
C GLY A 13 8.86 18.12 -44.47
N LYS A 14 10.00 18.34 -43.80
CA LYS A 14 10.21 17.96 -42.39
C LYS A 14 9.74 19.03 -41.38
N LYS A 15 9.64 20.30 -41.79
CA LYS A 15 9.01 21.34 -40.96
C LYS A 15 7.48 21.26 -41.01
N ASN A 16 6.91 20.86 -42.13
CA ASN A 16 5.46 20.66 -42.24
C ASN A 16 4.96 19.30 -41.71
N SER A 17 5.82 18.29 -41.55
CA SER A 17 5.44 17.04 -40.86
C SER A 17 5.43 17.15 -39.32
N ARG A 18 5.99 18.22 -38.76
CA ARG A 18 5.88 18.53 -37.31
C ARG A 18 4.58 19.27 -36.95
N ASN A 19 3.89 19.85 -37.92
CA ASN A 19 2.57 20.49 -37.74
C ASN A 19 1.39 19.61 -38.20
N LEU A 20 1.64 18.31 -38.39
CA LEU A 20 0.65 17.29 -38.76
C LEU A 20 0.55 16.14 -37.75
N LEU A 21 1.18 16.28 -36.58
CA LEU A 21 0.71 15.60 -35.38
C LEU A 21 -0.56 16.34 -34.96
N GLN A 22 -1.69 15.96 -35.56
CA GLN A 22 -2.96 16.02 -34.84
C GLN A 22 -2.67 15.39 -33.48
N THR A 23 -2.62 16.21 -32.44
CA THR A 23 -2.98 15.79 -31.10
C THR A 23 -4.36 15.21 -31.24
N THR A 24 -4.45 13.90 -31.47
CA THR A 24 -5.67 13.17 -31.17
C THR A 24 -5.85 13.38 -29.69
N GLU A 25 -6.64 14.39 -29.30
CA GLU A 25 -7.07 14.58 -27.93
C GLU A 25 -7.59 13.22 -27.47
N GLU A 26 -6.90 12.64 -26.51
CA GLU A 26 -7.25 11.31 -26.06
C GLU A 26 -8.65 11.38 -25.45
N LYS A 27 -9.59 10.62 -26.02
CA LYS A 27 -10.99 10.69 -25.64
C LYS A 27 -11.13 10.32 -24.15
N LEU A 28 -11.67 11.24 -23.37
CA LEU A 28 -12.06 11.00 -21.99
C LEU A 28 -13.48 10.42 -21.95
N ILE A 29 -13.70 9.51 -21.02
CA ILE A 29 -15.01 8.91 -20.74
C ILE A 29 -15.32 9.00 -19.26
N GLU A 30 -16.61 9.11 -18.94
CA GLU A 30 -17.10 9.07 -17.56
C GLU A 30 -17.22 7.62 -17.08
N ILE A 31 -16.65 7.34 -15.92
CA ILE A 31 -16.90 6.12 -15.14
C ILE A 31 -17.43 6.48 -13.76
N THR A 32 -17.93 5.49 -13.03
CA THR A 32 -18.30 5.65 -11.62
C THR A 32 -17.52 4.67 -10.76
N GLU A 33 -16.84 5.20 -9.74
CA GLU A 33 -16.21 4.41 -8.69
C GLU A 33 -16.77 4.84 -7.33
N GLY A 34 -17.31 3.88 -6.58
CA GLY A 34 -18.12 4.21 -5.40
C GLY A 34 -19.38 4.96 -5.83
N THR A 35 -19.58 6.16 -5.29
CA THR A 35 -20.63 7.09 -5.74
C THR A 35 -20.06 8.27 -6.55
N THR A 36 -18.79 8.20 -6.92
CA THR A 36 -18.05 9.31 -7.53
C THR A 36 -17.89 9.10 -9.03
N LYS A 37 -18.31 10.10 -9.80
CA LYS A 37 -18.10 10.17 -11.26
C LYS A 37 -16.68 10.64 -11.54
N ILE A 38 -15.96 9.96 -12.42
CA ILE A 38 -14.55 10.26 -12.72
C ILE A 38 -14.36 10.24 -14.24
N LEU A 39 -13.73 11.28 -14.78
CA LEU A 39 -13.27 11.28 -16.17
C LEU A 39 -11.94 10.55 -16.26
N VAL A 40 -11.83 9.60 -17.19
CA VAL A 40 -10.61 8.82 -17.42
C VAL A 40 -10.33 8.68 -18.91
N PRO A 41 -9.07 8.55 -19.34
CA PRO A 41 -8.76 8.21 -20.73
C PRO A 41 -9.39 6.88 -21.11
N GLU A 42 -10.09 6.81 -22.25
CA GLU A 42 -10.80 5.61 -22.71
C GLU A 42 -9.89 4.37 -22.76
N LYS A 43 -8.64 4.55 -23.18
CA LYS A 43 -7.63 3.48 -23.24
C LYS A 43 -7.23 2.94 -21.88
N SER A 44 -7.43 3.69 -20.78
CA SER A 44 -7.20 3.18 -19.42
C SER A 44 -8.09 2.01 -19.06
N LEU A 45 -9.24 1.85 -19.73
CA LEU A 45 -10.18 0.75 -19.48
C LEU A 45 -9.93 -0.47 -20.36
N SER A 46 -9.33 -0.29 -21.54
CA SER A 46 -9.15 -1.34 -22.54
C SER A 46 -7.73 -1.89 -22.59
N GLU A 47 -6.72 -1.07 -22.27
CA GLU A 47 -5.32 -1.48 -22.32
C GLU A 47 -4.86 -2.21 -21.06
N LYS A 48 -4.00 -3.21 -21.25
CA LYS A 48 -3.41 -3.98 -20.14
C LYS A 48 -2.46 -3.13 -19.28
N VAL A 49 -1.75 -2.19 -19.92
CA VAL A 49 -0.91 -1.20 -19.24
C VAL A 49 -1.54 0.15 -19.55
N PRO A 50 -2.19 0.80 -18.58
CA PRO A 50 -2.85 2.07 -18.84
C PRO A 50 -1.88 3.12 -19.36
N PRO A 51 -2.34 4.01 -20.25
CA PRO A 51 -1.52 5.09 -20.78
C PRO A 51 -1.13 6.05 -19.64
N LYS A 52 -0.01 6.76 -19.82
CA LYS A 52 0.42 7.83 -18.91
C LYS A 52 -0.05 9.21 -19.36
N GLU A 53 -0.27 9.37 -20.65
CA GLU A 53 -0.77 10.56 -21.29
C GLU A 53 -2.24 10.34 -21.69
N PRO A 54 -3.14 11.30 -21.52
CA PRO A 54 -2.93 12.60 -20.86
C PRO A 54 -2.78 12.45 -19.34
N ALA A 55 -3.29 11.36 -18.75
CA ALA A 55 -3.11 11.04 -17.34
C ALA A 55 -3.24 9.54 -17.08
N PHE A 56 -2.49 9.03 -16.10
CA PHE A 56 -2.59 7.63 -15.71
C PHE A 56 -3.83 7.35 -14.86
N PHE A 57 -4.54 6.27 -15.20
CA PHE A 57 -5.57 5.68 -14.35
C PHE A 57 -5.54 4.17 -14.42
N ASN A 58 -5.52 3.50 -13.26
CA ASN A 58 -5.61 2.04 -13.20
C ASN A 58 -6.95 1.60 -12.60
N PRO A 59 -7.85 0.98 -13.39
CA PRO A 59 -9.10 0.41 -12.88
C PRO A 59 -8.87 -0.69 -11.85
N ALA A 60 -7.77 -1.46 -11.98
CA ALA A 60 -7.44 -2.54 -11.04
C ALA A 60 -7.14 -2.02 -9.61
N ALA A 61 -6.78 -0.73 -9.48
CA ALA A 61 -6.58 -0.09 -8.19
C ALA A 61 -7.89 0.33 -7.49
N LYS A 62 -9.07 0.02 -8.05
CA LYS A 62 -10.36 0.27 -7.38
C LYS A 62 -10.41 -0.28 -5.96
N LEU A 63 -9.96 -1.52 -5.76
CA LEU A 63 -9.98 -2.15 -4.44
C LEU A 63 -9.10 -1.37 -3.44
N ASN A 64 -7.93 -0.86 -3.87
CA ASN A 64 -7.07 -0.02 -3.04
C ASN A 64 -7.79 1.26 -2.59
N ARG A 65 -8.48 1.91 -3.53
CA ARG A 65 -9.24 3.14 -3.26
C ARG A 65 -10.45 2.87 -2.36
N ASP A 66 -11.16 1.75 -2.53
CA ASP A 66 -12.24 1.35 -1.63
C ASP A 66 -11.75 1.20 -0.18
N PHE A 67 -10.62 0.53 0.05
CA PHE A 67 -10.01 0.46 1.39
C PHE A 67 -9.52 1.81 1.90
N SER A 68 -9.04 2.69 1.02
CA SER A 68 -8.64 4.05 1.39
C SER A 68 -9.86 4.80 1.95
N ILE A 69 -10.99 4.78 1.22
CA ILE A 69 -12.23 5.42 1.65
C ILE A 69 -12.75 4.81 2.97
N LEU A 70 -12.72 3.48 3.13
CA LEU A 70 -13.07 2.84 4.41
C LEU A 70 -12.18 3.30 5.56
N ALA A 71 -10.87 3.32 5.36
CA ALA A 71 -9.90 3.70 6.39
C ALA A 71 -10.05 5.17 6.78
N TYR A 72 -10.21 6.06 5.80
CA TYR A 72 -10.34 7.49 6.04
C TYR A 72 -11.67 7.84 6.70
N SER A 73 -12.79 7.26 6.24
CA SER A 73 -14.10 7.42 6.88
C SER A 73 -14.07 6.93 8.33
N THR A 74 -13.42 5.79 8.59
CA THR A 74 -13.27 5.24 9.95
C THR A 74 -12.42 6.14 10.82
N PHE A 75 -11.30 6.64 10.30
CA PHE A 75 -10.40 7.54 11.01
C PHE A 75 -11.11 8.84 11.40
N TRP A 76 -11.88 9.42 10.48
CA TRP A 76 -12.55 10.70 10.68
C TRP A 76 -13.93 10.64 11.34
N GLU A 77 -14.49 9.45 11.60
CA GLU A 77 -15.79 9.31 12.28
C GLU A 77 -15.80 9.97 13.68
N ASN A 78 -14.67 9.92 14.40
CA ASN A 78 -14.50 10.52 15.74
C ASN A 78 -13.21 11.36 15.84
N PHE A 79 -12.85 12.05 14.76
CA PHE A 79 -11.65 12.88 14.71
C PHE A 79 -11.98 14.36 14.92
N ASP A 80 -11.23 15.01 15.82
CA ASP A 80 -11.33 16.44 16.03
C ASP A 80 -10.81 17.22 14.81
N LYS A 81 -11.49 18.29 14.43
CA LYS A 81 -11.10 19.16 13.32
C LYS A 81 -9.65 19.69 13.47
N PRO A 82 -8.94 19.99 12.36
CA PRO A 82 -9.46 20.08 10.99
C PRO A 82 -9.37 18.78 10.18
N LYS A 83 -10.39 18.49 9.35
CA LYS A 83 -10.40 17.35 8.40
C LYS A 83 -9.80 17.75 7.04
N ILE A 84 -8.47 17.81 7.00
CA ILE A 84 -7.67 18.13 5.81
C ILE A 84 -7.06 16.85 5.22
N PHE A 85 -7.30 16.58 3.94
CA PHE A 85 -6.66 15.52 3.15
C PHE A 85 -5.61 16.10 2.21
N LEU A 86 -4.39 15.58 2.28
CA LEU A 86 -3.31 15.92 1.36
C LEU A 86 -2.96 14.71 0.49
N ASP A 87 -3.26 14.77 -0.80
CA ASP A 87 -2.92 13.76 -1.79
C ASP A 87 -1.64 14.18 -2.52
N GLY A 88 -0.52 13.51 -2.27
CA GLY A 88 0.76 13.94 -2.80
C GLY A 88 0.97 13.65 -4.31
N LEU A 89 0.28 12.63 -4.83
CA LEU A 89 0.44 12.07 -6.19
C LEU A 89 -0.94 11.68 -6.73
N ALA A 90 -1.76 12.68 -6.97
CA ALA A 90 -3.18 12.51 -7.25
C ALA A 90 -3.47 11.86 -8.62
N GLY A 91 -2.54 11.93 -9.58
CA GLY A 91 -2.78 11.58 -10.97
C GLY A 91 -3.94 12.41 -11.53
N LEU A 92 -5.02 11.74 -11.95
CA LEU A 92 -6.27 12.41 -12.33
C LEU A 92 -7.27 12.63 -11.18
N GLY A 93 -6.84 12.47 -9.94
CA GLY A 93 -7.60 12.80 -8.74
C GLY A 93 -8.57 11.73 -8.25
N ALA A 94 -8.51 10.48 -8.75
CA ALA A 94 -9.50 9.45 -8.42
C ALA A 94 -9.66 9.20 -6.90
N ARG A 95 -8.58 9.26 -6.11
CA ARG A 95 -8.68 9.13 -4.65
C ARG A 95 -9.21 10.41 -4.02
N SER A 96 -8.63 11.57 -4.35
CA SER A 96 -9.06 12.89 -3.88
C SER A 96 -10.54 13.17 -4.12
N LEU A 97 -11.04 12.91 -5.34
CA LEU A 97 -12.45 13.06 -5.71
C LEU A 97 -13.37 12.20 -4.84
N ARG A 98 -12.98 10.93 -4.64
CA ARG A 98 -13.75 10.02 -3.78
C ARG A 98 -13.74 10.46 -2.32
N VAL A 99 -12.60 10.96 -1.81
CA VAL A 99 -12.53 11.51 -0.45
C VAL A 99 -13.47 12.71 -0.30
N ALA A 100 -13.44 13.64 -1.25
CA ALA A 100 -14.25 14.85 -1.22
C ALA A 100 -15.75 14.57 -1.37
N ASN A 101 -16.12 13.55 -2.14
CA ASN A 101 -17.51 13.22 -2.47
C ASN A 101 -18.16 12.21 -1.50
N GLU A 102 -17.42 11.17 -1.09
CA GLU A 102 -17.98 10.02 -0.36
C GLU A 102 -17.90 10.20 1.16
N ILE A 103 -17.04 11.10 1.66
CA ILE A 103 -16.81 11.27 3.10
C ILE A 103 -17.42 12.59 3.57
N PRO A 104 -18.31 12.58 4.57
CA PRO A 104 -18.95 13.80 5.07
C PRO A 104 -17.99 14.66 5.90
N ASP A 105 -18.31 15.96 5.97
CA ASP A 105 -17.64 16.96 6.81
C ASP A 105 -16.14 17.17 6.53
N VAL A 106 -15.65 16.78 5.36
CA VAL A 106 -14.26 17.06 4.94
C VAL A 106 -14.11 18.54 4.64
N GLU A 107 -13.18 19.21 5.31
CA GLU A 107 -13.00 20.66 5.18
C GLU A 107 -12.20 21.01 3.94
N THR A 108 -11.15 20.26 3.64
CA THR A 108 -10.28 20.54 2.50
C THR A 108 -9.65 19.26 1.98
N VAL A 109 -9.69 19.09 0.66
CA VAL A 109 -8.99 18.05 -0.09
C VAL A 109 -8.04 18.74 -1.05
N LEU A 110 -6.74 18.47 -0.94
CA LEU A 110 -5.74 19.00 -1.86
C LEU A 110 -5.15 17.88 -2.70
N ALA A 111 -5.42 17.93 -4.01
CA ALA A 111 -4.90 17.02 -5.00
C ALA A 111 -3.63 17.58 -5.64
N ASN A 112 -2.47 17.03 -5.29
CA ASN A 112 -1.20 17.45 -5.87
C ASN A 112 -0.69 16.45 -6.92
N ASP A 113 -0.24 16.95 -8.07
CA ASP A 113 0.51 16.17 -9.04
C ASP A 113 1.44 17.08 -9.88
N ILE A 114 2.44 16.51 -10.53
CA ILE A 114 3.27 17.25 -11.49
C ILE A 114 2.63 17.29 -12.88
N ASN A 115 1.65 16.42 -13.15
CA ASN A 115 0.92 16.36 -14.39
C ASN A 115 -0.29 17.32 -14.37
N SER A 116 -0.12 18.49 -14.98
CA SER A 116 -1.18 19.50 -15.09
C SER A 116 -2.41 19.04 -15.88
N GLU A 117 -2.25 18.16 -16.88
CA GLU A 117 -3.39 17.58 -17.61
C GLU A 117 -4.23 16.69 -16.69
N GLY A 118 -3.58 15.87 -15.85
CA GLY A 118 -4.24 15.08 -14.81
C GLY A 118 -5.01 15.94 -13.82
N LEU A 119 -4.43 17.06 -13.37
CA LEU A 119 -5.10 18.01 -12.48
C LEU A 119 -6.29 18.70 -13.16
N SER A 120 -6.19 19.03 -14.45
CA SER A 120 -7.33 19.56 -15.21
C SER A 120 -8.47 18.56 -15.29
N ILE A 121 -8.18 17.28 -15.57
CA ILE A 121 -9.16 16.18 -15.58
C ILE A 121 -9.80 16.01 -14.20
N ALA A 122 -9.02 16.17 -13.12
CA ALA A 122 -9.53 16.12 -11.75
C ALA A 122 -10.53 17.26 -11.49
N LEU A 123 -10.22 18.50 -11.90
CA LEU A 123 -11.11 19.64 -11.76
C LEU A 123 -12.40 19.51 -12.60
N ASP A 124 -12.32 18.91 -13.79
CA ASP A 124 -13.52 18.65 -14.58
C ASP A 124 -14.38 17.54 -13.96
N SER A 125 -13.75 16.49 -13.44
CA SER A 125 -14.45 15.45 -12.66
C SER A 125 -15.07 16.01 -11.38
N MET A 126 -14.41 16.98 -10.73
CA MET A 126 -14.92 17.67 -9.54
C MET A 126 -16.27 18.35 -9.83
N LYS A 127 -16.38 19.03 -10.98
CA LYS A 127 -17.63 19.66 -11.44
C LYS A 127 -18.76 18.65 -11.65
N LEU A 128 -18.47 17.46 -12.18
CA LEU A 128 -19.47 16.40 -12.40
C LEU A 128 -20.12 15.91 -11.10
N ASN A 129 -19.44 16.07 -9.96
CA ASN A 129 -19.91 15.64 -8.65
C ASN A 129 -20.40 16.79 -7.76
N ASN A 130 -20.36 18.04 -8.24
CA ASN A 130 -20.68 19.24 -7.45
C ASN A 130 -19.84 19.37 -6.16
N ILE A 131 -18.57 18.96 -6.23
CA ILE A 131 -17.62 19.06 -5.11
C ILE A 131 -17.14 20.51 -4.99
N SER A 132 -17.07 21.04 -3.77
CA SER A 132 -16.69 22.43 -3.47
C SER A 132 -15.49 22.59 -2.53
N ASN A 133 -15.01 21.49 -1.95
CA ASN A 133 -13.95 21.43 -0.95
C ASN A 133 -12.66 20.77 -1.48
N LEU A 134 -12.51 20.66 -2.80
CA LEU A 134 -11.33 20.11 -3.46
C LEU A 134 -10.61 21.22 -4.24
N ASP A 135 -9.31 21.35 -4.00
CA ASP A 135 -8.42 22.19 -4.80
C ASP A 135 -7.23 21.35 -5.32
N THR A 136 -6.53 21.89 -6.33
CA THR A 136 -5.36 21.24 -6.92
C THR A 136 -4.07 22.02 -6.69
N SER A 137 -2.94 21.32 -6.73
CA SER A 137 -1.60 21.89 -6.64
C SER A 137 -0.69 21.25 -7.68
N GLU A 138 -0.03 22.05 -8.51
CA GLU A 138 1.00 21.57 -9.43
C GLU A 138 2.38 21.75 -8.79
N SER A 139 2.87 20.73 -8.10
CA SER A 139 4.16 20.79 -7.41
C SER A 139 4.81 19.42 -7.26
N GLU A 140 6.14 19.40 -7.17
CA GLU A 140 6.84 18.20 -6.72
C GLU A 140 6.36 17.85 -5.30
N ILE A 141 6.06 16.58 -5.05
CA ILE A 141 5.38 16.12 -3.83
C ILE A 141 6.08 16.57 -2.53
N CYS A 142 7.41 16.57 -2.44
CA CYS A 142 8.07 17.04 -1.22
C CYS A 142 8.08 18.55 -1.09
N GLN A 143 8.03 19.31 -2.20
CA GLN A 143 7.78 20.74 -2.15
C GLN A 143 6.36 21.03 -1.66
N PHE A 144 5.37 20.31 -2.18
CA PHE A 144 3.97 20.37 -1.76
C PHE A 144 3.82 20.03 -0.27
N PHE A 145 4.27 18.87 0.18
CA PHE A 145 4.24 18.53 1.60
C PHE A 145 5.05 19.49 2.48
N GLY A 146 6.13 20.06 1.93
CA GLY A 146 6.91 21.12 2.58
C GLY A 146 6.06 22.33 2.94
N SER A 147 5.12 22.75 2.08
CA SER A 147 4.23 23.89 2.36
C SER A 147 3.21 23.59 3.46
N TYR A 148 2.95 22.32 3.79
CA TYR A 148 2.06 21.89 4.88
C TYR A 148 2.80 21.38 6.11
N SER A 149 4.10 21.66 6.25
CA SER A 149 4.90 21.17 7.38
C SER A 149 4.73 22.00 8.68
N LYS A 150 4.13 23.19 8.58
CA LYS A 150 3.92 24.11 9.71
C LYS A 150 2.76 23.68 10.60
N LYS A 151 2.86 23.99 11.89
CA LYS A 151 1.78 23.73 12.86
C LYS A 151 0.53 24.50 12.44
N GLY A 152 -0.62 23.81 12.37
CA GLY A 152 -1.91 24.39 11.97
C GLY A 152 -2.28 24.17 10.51
N GLU A 153 -1.30 23.91 9.64
CA GLU A 153 -1.53 23.68 8.19
C GLU A 153 -1.46 22.20 7.81
N ARG A 154 -0.89 21.35 8.67
CA ARG A 154 -0.70 19.92 8.43
C ARG A 154 -2.00 19.18 8.11
N GLY A 155 -1.88 18.20 7.22
CA GLY A 155 -2.96 17.26 6.90
C GLY A 155 -3.32 16.37 8.09
N SER A 156 -4.61 16.14 8.26
CA SER A 156 -5.11 15.12 9.19
C SER A 156 -5.00 13.72 8.60
N ILE A 157 -5.08 13.64 7.28
CA ILE A 157 -4.73 12.47 6.49
C ILE A 157 -3.78 12.94 5.37
N VAL A 158 -2.66 12.23 5.22
CA VAL A 158 -1.68 12.45 4.15
C VAL A 158 -1.51 11.16 3.39
N ASP A 159 -1.58 11.21 2.06
CA ASP A 159 -1.46 10.04 1.20
C ASP A 159 -0.26 10.12 0.24
N VAL A 160 0.46 9.00 0.15
CA VAL A 160 1.61 8.81 -0.74
C VAL A 160 1.39 7.55 -1.57
N ASP A 161 1.03 7.72 -2.85
CA ASP A 161 0.76 6.62 -3.78
C ASP A 161 1.54 6.73 -5.11
N PRO A 162 2.86 6.48 -5.09
CA PRO A 162 3.69 6.58 -6.27
C PRO A 162 3.74 5.31 -7.12
N PHE A 163 4.21 5.49 -8.35
CA PHE A 163 4.84 4.41 -9.10
C PHE A 163 6.18 4.00 -8.46
N GLY A 164 6.27 2.73 -8.08
CA GLY A 164 7.45 2.12 -7.48
C GLY A 164 7.51 2.30 -5.96
N SER A 165 8.66 2.82 -5.50
CA SER A 165 9.00 2.92 -4.08
C SER A 165 8.56 4.27 -3.49
N PRO A 166 7.88 4.30 -2.34
CA PRO A 166 7.47 5.54 -1.68
C PRO A 166 8.52 6.12 -0.74
N THR A 167 9.60 5.40 -0.48
CA THR A 167 10.56 5.71 0.59
C THR A 167 11.24 7.08 0.46
N LYS A 168 11.37 7.61 -0.77
CA LYS A 168 11.88 8.97 -1.02
C LYS A 168 10.99 10.09 -0.47
N TYR A 169 9.73 9.80 -0.16
CA TYR A 169 8.75 10.78 0.28
C TYR A 169 8.41 10.69 1.77
N PHE A 170 8.98 9.71 2.50
CA PHE A 170 8.62 9.46 3.89
C PHE A 170 8.87 10.67 4.79
N ASP A 171 10.04 11.31 4.68
CA ASP A 171 10.40 12.44 5.55
C ASP A 171 9.44 13.62 5.36
N CYS A 172 9.17 14.02 4.11
CA CYS A 172 8.29 15.13 3.81
C CYS A 172 6.82 14.83 4.15
N ALA A 173 6.34 13.61 3.88
CA ALA A 173 4.99 13.18 4.23
C ALA A 173 4.73 13.10 5.74
N ILE A 174 5.69 12.59 6.52
CA ILE A 174 5.61 12.57 7.99
C ILE A 174 5.48 14.01 8.52
N ARG A 175 6.30 14.94 8.02
CA ARG A 175 6.27 16.34 8.46
C ARG A 175 4.97 17.05 8.10
N ALA A 176 4.34 16.69 6.98
CA ALA A 176 3.04 17.21 6.56
C ALA A 176 1.87 16.59 7.33
N THR A 177 2.09 15.51 8.08
CA THR A 177 1.04 14.86 8.89
C THR A 177 0.99 15.46 10.30
N MET A 178 -0.21 15.81 10.77
CA MET A 178 -0.38 16.37 12.11
C MET A 178 -0.18 15.33 13.22
N HIS A 179 0.01 15.78 14.46
CA HIS A 179 -0.02 14.88 15.62
C HIS A 179 -1.39 14.21 15.72
N GLY A 180 -1.40 12.88 15.82
CA GLY A 180 -2.62 12.09 15.82
C GLY A 180 -3.21 11.84 14.43
N GLY A 181 -2.64 12.44 13.38
CA GLY A 181 -3.04 12.26 11.98
C GLY A 181 -2.69 10.89 11.42
N MET A 182 -3.24 10.58 10.25
CA MET A 182 -2.98 9.36 9.50
C MET A 182 -2.05 9.64 8.31
N LEU A 183 -1.06 8.77 8.12
CA LEU A 183 -0.25 8.70 6.91
C LEU A 183 -0.53 7.36 6.24
N SER A 184 -0.93 7.40 4.96
CA SER A 184 -1.07 6.23 4.11
C SER A 184 0.00 6.21 3.03
N VAL A 185 0.56 5.03 2.79
CA VAL A 185 1.71 4.84 1.91
C VAL A 185 1.50 3.61 1.05
N THR A 186 1.75 3.72 -0.25
CA THR A 186 1.69 2.59 -1.19
C THR A 186 3.05 2.33 -1.82
N ALA A 187 3.38 1.05 -1.97
CA ALA A 187 4.54 0.58 -2.72
C ALA A 187 4.09 -0.39 -3.81
N THR A 188 4.54 -0.14 -5.05
CA THR A 188 4.24 -0.97 -6.23
C THR A 188 5.49 -1.67 -6.80
N ASP A 189 6.68 -1.46 -6.22
CA ASP A 189 7.92 -2.15 -6.63
C ASP A 189 8.10 -3.55 -5.98
N LEU A 190 7.05 -4.38 -6.08
CA LEU A 190 6.96 -5.73 -5.51
C LEU A 190 8.19 -6.60 -5.76
N GLN A 191 8.75 -6.57 -6.96
CA GLN A 191 9.93 -7.36 -7.33
C GLN A 191 11.14 -7.05 -6.44
N VAL A 192 11.31 -5.79 -6.04
CA VAL A 192 12.40 -5.37 -5.15
C VAL A 192 12.15 -5.91 -3.75
N LEU A 193 10.94 -5.73 -3.23
CA LEU A 193 10.52 -6.18 -1.90
C LEU A 193 10.51 -7.71 -1.77
N HIS A 194 10.28 -8.45 -2.86
CA HIS A 194 10.37 -9.92 -2.94
C HIS A 194 11.79 -10.45 -3.14
N GLY A 195 12.79 -9.57 -3.11
CA GLY A 195 14.19 -9.97 -3.15
C GLY A 195 14.70 -10.44 -4.50
N LEU A 196 14.13 -9.94 -5.61
CA LEU A 196 14.77 -10.05 -6.93
C LEU A 196 16.16 -9.38 -6.93
N SER A 197 16.28 -8.24 -6.23
CA SER A 197 17.54 -7.55 -6.00
C SER A 197 17.65 -7.10 -4.54
N LYS A 198 18.35 -7.91 -3.72
CA LYS A 198 18.60 -7.60 -2.30
C LYS A 198 19.26 -6.23 -2.11
N ARG A 199 20.25 -5.89 -2.95
CA ARG A 199 20.95 -4.59 -2.90
C ARG A 199 20.02 -3.41 -3.20
N SER A 200 19.10 -3.57 -4.15
CA SER A 200 18.11 -2.52 -4.43
C SER A 200 17.10 -2.37 -3.31
N CYS A 201 16.67 -3.47 -2.68
CA CYS A 201 15.79 -3.41 -1.52
C CYS A 201 16.49 -2.72 -0.35
N GLN A 202 17.72 -3.11 -0.02
CA GLN A 202 18.51 -2.49 1.04
C GLN A 202 18.73 -0.98 0.79
N ARG A 203 19.02 -0.58 -0.46
CA ARG A 203 19.19 0.83 -0.81
C ARG A 203 17.92 1.65 -0.62
N LYS A 204 16.76 1.09 -1.00
CA LYS A 204 15.47 1.80 -0.97
C LYS A 204 14.80 1.78 0.40
N TYR A 205 14.83 0.62 1.07
CA TYR A 205 14.03 0.30 2.26
C TYR A 205 14.89 0.06 3.51
N HIS A 206 16.21 0.23 3.43
CA HIS A 206 17.15 -0.01 4.53
C HIS A 206 17.24 -1.46 5.07
N GLY A 207 16.29 -2.33 4.71
CA GLY A 207 16.26 -3.74 5.08
C GLY A 207 16.55 -4.71 3.92
N VAL A 208 16.91 -5.94 4.26
CA VAL A 208 17.18 -7.03 3.32
C VAL A 208 15.97 -7.98 3.27
N PRO A 209 15.46 -8.33 2.08
CA PRO A 209 14.39 -9.31 1.93
C PRO A 209 14.95 -10.74 1.82
N ILE A 210 14.10 -11.71 2.14
CA ILE A 210 14.34 -13.14 1.86
C ILE A 210 13.15 -13.71 1.11
N LYS A 211 13.41 -14.67 0.22
CA LYS A 211 12.36 -15.35 -0.56
C LYS A 211 11.74 -16.46 0.27
N THR A 212 10.46 -16.32 0.58
CA THR A 212 9.64 -17.26 1.37
C THR A 212 8.18 -17.23 0.94
N GLU A 213 7.37 -18.15 1.43
CA GLU A 213 5.93 -18.23 1.21
C GLU A 213 5.19 -17.03 1.84
N TYR A 214 5.83 -16.37 2.81
CA TYR A 214 5.35 -15.16 3.50
C TYR A 214 6.10 -13.88 3.08
N SER A 215 6.61 -13.85 1.84
CA SER A 215 7.28 -12.66 1.27
C SER A 215 6.40 -11.41 1.24
N ASN A 216 5.07 -11.57 1.11
CA ASN A 216 4.12 -10.46 1.19
C ASN A 216 4.18 -9.74 2.55
N GLU A 217 4.28 -10.50 3.64
CA GLU A 217 4.40 -9.93 4.97
C GLU A 217 5.78 -9.31 5.20
N ILE A 218 6.86 -9.95 4.73
CA ILE A 218 8.21 -9.38 4.80
C ILE A 218 8.24 -8.02 4.08
N ALA A 219 7.63 -7.92 2.90
CA ALA A 219 7.56 -6.69 2.13
C ALA A 219 6.87 -5.56 2.92
N ILE A 220 5.70 -5.81 3.50
CA ILE A 220 4.97 -4.85 4.34
C ILE A 220 5.83 -4.43 5.55
N ARG A 221 6.47 -5.40 6.21
CA ARG A 221 7.34 -5.13 7.37
C ARG A 221 8.58 -4.33 7.00
N LEU A 222 9.13 -4.48 5.79
CA LEU A 222 10.24 -3.66 5.29
C LEU A 222 9.79 -2.21 5.02
N ILE A 223 8.59 -2.01 4.47
CA ILE A 223 8.00 -0.67 4.28
C ILE A 223 7.84 0.01 5.64
N LEU A 224 7.18 -0.66 6.59
CA LEU A 224 6.98 -0.14 7.95
C LEU A 224 8.30 0.08 8.69
N GLY A 225 9.27 -0.83 8.55
CA GLY A 225 10.58 -0.70 9.19
C GLY A 225 11.37 0.50 8.65
N CYS A 226 11.32 0.74 7.35
CA CYS A 226 11.91 1.94 6.75
C CYS A 226 11.21 3.21 7.23
N LEU A 227 9.87 3.19 7.31
CA LEU A 227 9.08 4.32 7.78
C LEU A 227 9.36 4.65 9.26
N GLU A 228 9.43 3.62 10.12
CA GLU A 228 9.80 3.74 11.53
C GLU A 228 11.22 4.30 11.68
N TYR A 229 12.18 3.81 10.90
CA TYR A 229 13.54 4.35 10.91
C TYR A 229 13.58 5.83 10.52
N VAL A 230 12.82 6.23 9.49
CA VAL A 230 12.75 7.63 9.07
C VAL A 230 12.08 8.50 10.14
N ALA A 231 10.96 8.04 10.71
CA ALA A 231 10.19 8.75 11.74
C ALA A 231 10.99 8.91 13.04
N GLY A 232 11.73 7.88 13.46
CA GLY A 232 12.56 7.90 14.66
C GLY A 232 13.65 8.99 14.63
N ARG A 233 14.21 9.31 13.46
CA ARG A 233 15.16 10.44 13.29
C ARG A 233 14.53 11.81 13.55
N LEU A 234 13.20 11.87 13.56
CA LEU A 234 12.40 13.09 13.77
C LEU A 234 11.75 13.13 15.15
N ASP A 235 12.09 12.19 16.05
CA ASP A 235 11.41 12.00 17.34
C ASP A 235 9.89 11.76 17.19
N ILE A 236 9.51 11.02 16.13
CA ILE A 236 8.13 10.69 15.80
C ILE A 236 7.92 9.18 15.89
N GLN A 237 6.82 8.78 16.51
CA GLN A 237 6.37 7.40 16.59
C GLN A 237 5.31 7.15 15.50
N ILE A 238 5.44 6.04 14.77
CA ILE A 238 4.34 5.52 13.94
C ILE A 238 3.60 4.39 14.67
N ILE A 239 2.29 4.30 14.44
CA ILE A 239 1.49 3.16 14.90
C ILE A 239 0.74 2.59 13.70
N PRO A 240 1.09 1.39 13.20
CA PRO A 240 0.30 0.72 12.18
C PRO A 240 -1.15 0.54 12.64
N GLN A 241 -2.09 0.92 11.79
CA GLN A 241 -3.53 0.77 12.02
C GLN A 241 -4.09 -0.34 11.14
N PHE A 242 -3.69 -0.33 9.87
CA PHE A 242 -4.15 -1.30 8.88
C PHE A 242 -3.08 -1.46 7.79
N VAL A 243 -2.99 -2.67 7.23
CA VAL A 243 -2.16 -2.94 6.07
C VAL A 243 -2.96 -3.73 5.05
N GLN A 244 -2.59 -3.55 3.79
CA GLN A 244 -3.22 -4.21 2.67
C GLN A 244 -2.16 -4.73 1.71
N HIS A 245 -2.49 -5.86 1.10
CA HIS A 245 -1.81 -6.38 -0.06
C HIS A 245 -2.83 -6.79 -1.11
N ASP A 246 -2.51 -6.49 -2.36
CA ASP A 246 -3.10 -7.10 -3.54
C ASP A 246 -1.97 -7.35 -4.54
N MET A 247 -2.22 -8.15 -5.59
CA MET A 247 -1.20 -8.62 -6.55
C MET A 247 -0.29 -7.53 -7.13
N HIS A 248 -0.70 -6.26 -7.08
CA HIS A 248 0.00 -5.12 -7.67
C HIS A 248 0.58 -4.12 -6.66
N TYR A 249 0.27 -4.21 -5.36
CA TYR A 249 0.73 -3.23 -4.38
C TYR A 249 0.77 -3.75 -2.94
N TYR A 250 1.56 -3.06 -2.13
CA TYR A 250 1.46 -3.04 -0.67
C TYR A 250 1.01 -1.66 -0.23
N ARG A 251 0.09 -1.60 0.73
CA ARG A 251 -0.36 -0.33 1.30
C ARG A 251 -0.38 -0.43 2.81
N VAL A 252 0.08 0.62 3.48
CA VAL A 252 0.12 0.72 4.93
C VAL A 252 -0.55 2.02 5.36
N TYR A 253 -1.29 1.95 6.47
CA TYR A 253 -1.96 3.08 7.10
C TYR A 253 -1.42 3.18 8.53
N VAL A 254 -0.77 4.29 8.85
CA VAL A 254 -0.14 4.50 10.15
C VAL A 254 -0.66 5.78 10.79
N LYS A 255 -0.84 5.75 12.11
CA LYS A 255 -1.07 6.95 12.92
C LYS A 255 0.28 7.57 13.26
N ILE A 256 0.40 8.88 13.06
CA ILE A 256 1.60 9.67 13.37
C ILE A 256 1.45 10.31 14.74
N LEU A 257 2.38 10.04 15.65
CA LEU A 257 2.45 10.70 16.95
C LEU A 257 3.75 11.48 17.05
N ASN A 258 3.64 12.81 17.18
CA ASN A 258 4.77 13.72 17.41
C ASN A 258 5.34 13.59 18.83
N ARG A 259 5.87 12.40 19.14
CA ARG A 259 6.58 12.05 20.35
C ARG A 259 7.50 10.85 20.05
N PRO A 260 8.62 10.71 20.78
CA PRO A 260 9.49 9.55 20.61
C PRO A 260 8.73 8.24 20.84
N GLY A 261 9.10 7.21 20.07
CA GLY A 261 8.66 5.84 20.31
C GLY A 261 9.16 5.33 21.67
N GLN A 262 8.34 4.55 22.35
CA GLN A 262 8.68 3.99 23.67
C GLN A 262 9.22 2.56 23.63
N LYS A 263 9.14 1.90 22.47
CA LYS A 263 9.53 0.50 22.30
C LYS A 263 10.28 0.35 20.99
N ASP A 264 11.36 -0.43 21.01
CA ASP A 264 12.03 -0.85 19.79
C ASP A 264 11.13 -1.80 19.00
N GLN A 265 10.77 -1.40 17.79
CA GLN A 265 9.93 -2.18 16.87
C GLN A 265 10.67 -2.60 15.60
N LEU A 266 11.96 -2.30 15.52
CA LEU A 266 12.85 -2.74 14.45
C LEU A 266 13.58 -4.01 14.87
N GLY A 267 13.47 -5.04 14.04
CA GLY A 267 14.12 -6.32 14.26
C GLY A 267 14.22 -7.11 12.97
N TYR A 268 14.24 -8.43 13.10
CA TYR A 268 14.53 -9.35 12.01
C TYR A 268 13.54 -10.51 12.00
N ILE A 269 13.34 -11.09 10.81
CA ILE A 269 12.74 -12.42 10.67
C ILE A 269 13.85 -13.38 10.29
N ILE A 270 14.06 -14.39 11.13
CA ILE A 270 14.98 -15.49 10.86
C ILE A 270 14.20 -16.68 10.30
N HIS A 271 14.74 -17.33 9.28
CA HIS A 271 14.11 -18.46 8.61
C HIS A 271 15.12 -19.56 8.29
N CYS A 272 14.81 -20.79 8.68
CA CYS A 272 15.56 -21.97 8.31
C CYS A 272 14.90 -22.64 7.10
N LYS A 273 15.52 -22.56 5.92
CA LYS A 273 14.99 -23.19 4.69
C LYS A 273 14.87 -24.71 4.77
N SER A 274 15.75 -25.36 5.55
CA SER A 274 15.75 -26.82 5.71
C SER A 274 14.47 -27.32 6.40
N CYS A 275 14.23 -26.91 7.65
CA CYS A 275 13.06 -27.37 8.40
C CYS A 275 11.81 -26.48 8.24
N GLY A 276 11.94 -25.23 7.78
CA GLY A 276 10.85 -24.26 7.69
C GLY A 276 10.63 -23.45 8.98
N ARG A 277 11.42 -23.69 10.04
CA ARG A 277 11.33 -22.91 11.29
C ARG A 277 11.58 -21.44 11.00
N ARG A 278 10.76 -20.58 11.61
CA ARG A 278 10.85 -19.12 11.48
C ARG A 278 10.51 -18.44 12.80
N LYS A 279 11.04 -17.24 13.01
CA LYS A 279 10.75 -16.42 14.18
C LYS A 279 11.07 -14.96 13.92
N SER A 280 10.28 -14.06 14.51
CA SER A 280 10.62 -12.64 14.63
C SER A 280 11.48 -12.40 15.89
N VAL A 281 12.57 -11.65 15.76
CA VAL A 281 13.58 -11.43 16.80
C VAL A 281 14.11 -10.00 16.75
N MET A 282 14.55 -9.44 17.89
CA MET A 282 15.19 -8.12 17.92
C MET A 282 16.64 -8.16 17.44
N GLU A 283 17.33 -9.27 17.68
CA GLU A 283 18.75 -9.46 17.35
C GLU A 283 18.93 -10.56 16.30
N GLN A 284 19.92 -10.37 15.42
CA GLN A 284 20.27 -11.36 14.41
C GLN A 284 20.82 -12.64 15.05
N LYS A 285 20.38 -13.79 14.52
CA LYS A 285 20.89 -15.11 14.93
C LYS A 285 21.35 -15.89 13.69
N GLY A 286 22.50 -16.54 13.78
CA GLY A 286 23.13 -17.21 12.63
C GLY A 286 22.73 -18.67 12.40
N ILE A 287 22.26 -19.39 13.43
CA ILE A 287 22.11 -20.86 13.41
C ILE A 287 20.72 -21.30 13.91
N CYS A 288 20.11 -22.28 13.22
CA CYS A 288 18.82 -22.85 13.56
C CYS A 288 18.92 -23.86 14.72
N LYS A 289 18.19 -23.64 15.81
CA LYS A 289 18.21 -24.55 16.98
C LYS A 289 17.49 -25.91 16.81
N ILE A 290 17.00 -26.26 15.62
CA ILE A 290 16.38 -27.59 15.37
C ILE A 290 17.32 -28.49 14.56
N CYS A 291 17.96 -27.94 13.53
CA CYS A 291 18.71 -28.72 12.55
C CYS A 291 20.11 -28.16 12.28
N ASP A 292 20.57 -27.21 13.12
CA ASP A 292 21.88 -26.55 13.09
C ASP A 292 22.29 -25.93 11.74
N CYS A 293 21.32 -25.73 10.84
CA CYS A 293 21.53 -25.09 9.55
C CYS A 293 21.64 -23.56 9.69
N LYS A 294 22.30 -22.94 8.69
CA LYS A 294 22.35 -21.47 8.56
C LYS A 294 20.96 -20.88 8.38
N LEU A 295 20.69 -19.77 9.08
CA LEU A 295 19.45 -19.02 8.96
C LEU A 295 19.55 -17.95 7.88
N ASP A 296 18.52 -17.87 7.05
CA ASP A 296 18.24 -16.68 6.25
C ASP A 296 17.65 -15.61 7.17
N VAL A 297 18.11 -14.37 7.01
CA VAL A 297 17.71 -13.24 7.86
C VAL A 297 17.13 -12.14 6.98
N ALA A 298 15.87 -11.78 7.22
CA ALA A 298 15.26 -10.57 6.67
C ALA A 298 15.26 -9.45 7.71
N GLY A 299 15.52 -8.23 7.25
CA GLY A 299 15.50 -7.01 8.06
C GLY A 299 16.74 -6.12 7.89
N PRO A 300 16.89 -5.07 8.72
CA PRO A 300 15.94 -4.66 9.75
C PRO A 300 14.56 -4.34 9.16
N LEU A 301 13.51 -4.71 9.88
CA LEU A 301 12.11 -4.57 9.48
C LEU A 301 11.21 -4.41 10.71
N TRP A 302 9.96 -4.02 10.52
CA TRP A 302 8.98 -3.91 11.58
C TRP A 302 8.60 -5.28 12.16
N VAL A 303 8.77 -5.47 13.46
CA VAL A 303 8.42 -6.72 14.16
C VAL A 303 7.14 -6.64 15.00
N GLY A 304 6.59 -5.44 15.18
CA GLY A 304 5.35 -5.22 15.89
C GLY A 304 4.10 -5.71 15.15
N GLN A 305 2.94 -5.36 15.71
CA GLN A 305 1.64 -5.66 15.10
C GLN A 305 1.43 -4.89 13.80
N LEU A 306 0.72 -5.50 12.85
CA LEU A 306 0.39 -4.90 11.54
C LEU A 306 -1.02 -4.30 11.52
N PHE A 307 -1.84 -4.70 12.48
CA PHE A 307 -3.27 -4.49 12.50
C PHE A 307 -3.67 -3.96 13.87
N GLU A 308 -4.42 -2.88 13.91
CA GLU A 308 -5.09 -2.40 15.12
C GLU A 308 -6.53 -2.92 15.09
N LYS A 309 -6.84 -3.86 15.98
CA LYS A 309 -8.07 -4.67 15.94
C LYS A 309 -9.33 -3.80 16.02
N GLU A 310 -9.34 -2.80 16.90
CA GLU A 310 -10.51 -1.93 17.08
C GLU A 310 -10.76 -1.08 15.83
N PHE A 311 -9.71 -0.53 15.23
CA PHE A 311 -9.77 0.23 14.00
C PHE A 311 -10.33 -0.61 12.85
N ILE A 312 -9.88 -1.85 12.69
CA ILE A 312 -10.36 -2.74 11.61
C ILE A 312 -11.81 -3.16 11.85
N MET A 313 -12.22 -3.40 13.10
CA MET A 313 -13.63 -3.63 13.42
C MET A 313 -14.50 -2.42 13.04
N LYS A 314 -14.04 -1.20 13.32
CA LYS A 314 -14.74 0.02 12.90
C LYS A 314 -14.77 0.17 11.37
N MET A 315 -13.69 -0.17 10.67
CA MET A 315 -13.68 -0.24 9.20
C MET A 315 -14.73 -1.22 8.67
N ASN A 316 -14.87 -2.39 9.30
CA ASN A 316 -15.86 -3.38 8.88
C ASN A 316 -17.29 -2.85 9.09
N ASN A 317 -17.53 -2.14 10.19
CA ASN A 317 -18.81 -1.47 10.46
C ASN A 317 -19.13 -0.31 9.48
N MET A 318 -18.11 0.22 8.81
CA MET A 318 -18.25 1.26 7.79
C MET A 318 -18.63 0.72 6.42
N VAL A 319 -18.34 -0.57 6.13
CA VAL A 319 -18.68 -1.22 4.85
C VAL A 319 -20.14 -1.03 4.42
N PRO A 320 -21.16 -1.31 5.26
CA PRO A 320 -22.56 -1.14 4.84
C PRO A 320 -22.96 0.33 4.62
N LYS A 321 -22.17 1.30 5.10
CA LYS A 321 -22.45 2.74 4.97
C LYS A 321 -21.89 3.33 3.67
N LEU A 322 -21.06 2.59 2.92
CA LEU A 322 -20.33 3.08 1.75
C LEU A 322 -20.50 2.14 0.55
N VAL A 323 -20.35 2.67 -0.67
CA VAL A 323 -20.40 1.86 -1.89
C VAL A 323 -19.01 1.35 -2.21
N VAL A 324 -18.69 0.15 -1.72
CA VAL A 324 -17.37 -0.50 -1.89
C VAL A 324 -17.50 -1.93 -2.45
N ASP A 325 -16.40 -2.48 -2.97
CA ASP A 325 -16.35 -3.87 -3.43
C ASP A 325 -16.66 -4.84 -2.27
N LYS A 326 -17.52 -5.83 -2.53
CA LYS A 326 -17.95 -6.85 -1.54
C LYS A 326 -16.78 -7.66 -0.97
N ARG A 327 -15.62 -7.68 -1.65
CA ARG A 327 -14.40 -8.31 -1.13
C ARG A 327 -13.84 -7.59 0.10
N CYS A 328 -14.15 -6.30 0.30
CA CYS A 328 -13.63 -5.53 1.43
C CYS A 328 -14.03 -6.16 2.76
N GLU A 329 -15.32 -6.48 2.95
CA GLU A 329 -15.85 -7.12 4.17
C GLU A 329 -15.09 -8.41 4.50
N LYS A 330 -15.03 -9.35 3.55
CA LYS A 330 -14.36 -10.64 3.74
C LYS A 330 -12.87 -10.52 4.07
N ILE A 331 -12.20 -9.49 3.54
CA ILE A 331 -10.79 -9.23 3.83
C ILE A 331 -10.66 -8.63 5.23
N LEU A 332 -11.51 -7.67 5.60
CA LEU A 332 -11.52 -7.07 6.94
C LEU A 332 -11.83 -8.11 8.03
N GLU A 333 -12.78 -9.03 7.79
CA GLU A 333 -13.04 -10.16 8.69
C GLU A 333 -11.78 -11.00 8.95
N LYS A 334 -11.00 -11.30 7.90
CA LYS A 334 -9.70 -11.99 8.06
C LYS A 334 -8.69 -11.14 8.83
N CYS A 335 -8.62 -9.84 8.54
CA CYS A 335 -7.76 -8.90 9.24
C CYS A 335 -8.07 -8.84 10.75
N ILE A 336 -9.36 -8.88 11.13
CA ILE A 336 -9.80 -8.93 12.54
C ILE A 336 -9.29 -10.21 13.19
N LEU A 337 -9.49 -11.37 12.55
CA LEU A 337 -9.06 -12.67 13.08
C LEU A 337 -7.54 -12.78 13.22
N GLU A 338 -6.77 -12.16 12.33
CA GLU A 338 -5.31 -12.24 12.33
C GLU A 338 -4.61 -11.13 13.14
N SER A 339 -5.36 -10.16 13.65
CA SER A 339 -4.82 -8.92 14.24
C SER A 339 -3.90 -9.13 15.45
N GLU A 340 -4.11 -10.20 16.21
CA GLU A 340 -3.35 -10.55 17.42
C GLU A 340 -2.42 -11.75 17.20
N MET A 341 -2.33 -12.25 15.97
CA MET A 341 -1.58 -13.45 15.65
C MET A 341 -0.07 -13.16 15.52
N PRO A 342 0.79 -14.18 15.71
CA PRO A 342 2.23 -13.99 15.59
C PRO A 342 2.66 -13.55 14.17
N PRO A 343 3.82 -12.88 14.05
CA PRO A 343 4.43 -12.57 12.77
C PRO A 343 4.64 -13.80 11.90
N THR A 344 4.62 -13.59 10.58
CA THR A 344 4.67 -14.60 9.52
C THR A 344 3.43 -15.49 9.45
N TYR A 345 3.29 -16.21 8.34
CA TYR A 345 2.24 -17.19 8.14
C TYR A 345 2.81 -18.44 7.47
N TYR A 346 2.03 -19.52 7.48
CA TYR A 346 2.23 -20.75 6.73
C TYR A 346 1.26 -20.78 5.56
N THR A 347 1.59 -21.51 4.50
CA THR A 347 0.60 -21.83 3.46
C THR A 347 0.24 -23.31 3.53
N LEU A 348 -1.00 -23.63 3.17
CA LEU A 348 -1.45 -25.02 3.07
C LEU A 348 -0.54 -25.82 2.12
N ASP A 349 -0.09 -25.20 1.03
CA ASP A 349 0.81 -25.82 0.04
C ASP A 349 2.20 -26.11 0.62
N GLU A 350 2.75 -25.21 1.45
CA GLU A 350 4.03 -25.42 2.16
C GLU A 350 3.96 -26.67 3.03
N ILE A 351 2.89 -26.79 3.82
CA ILE A 351 2.71 -27.89 4.77
C ILE A 351 2.42 -29.19 4.03
N ALA A 352 1.56 -29.16 3.02
CA ALA A 352 1.23 -30.30 2.17
C ALA A 352 2.48 -30.89 1.50
N SER A 353 3.34 -30.03 0.95
CA SER A 353 4.63 -30.41 0.35
C SER A 353 5.55 -31.11 1.36
N LYS A 354 5.67 -30.57 2.59
CA LYS A 354 6.47 -31.19 3.67
C LYS A 354 5.90 -32.53 4.14
N MET A 355 4.59 -32.70 4.09
CA MET A 355 3.91 -33.96 4.40
C MET A 355 3.90 -34.97 3.25
N ARG A 356 4.18 -34.53 2.02
CA ARG A 356 4.00 -35.30 0.77
C ARG A 356 2.55 -35.79 0.62
N ARG A 357 1.59 -34.90 0.88
CA ARG A 357 0.13 -35.16 0.79
C ARG A 357 -0.58 -33.98 0.13
N ALA A 358 -1.86 -34.17 -0.20
CA ALA A 358 -2.71 -33.08 -0.66
C ALA A 358 -2.95 -32.04 0.47
N PRO A 359 -3.11 -30.75 0.15
CA PRO A 359 -3.42 -29.73 1.14
C PRO A 359 -4.79 -29.96 1.76
N LEU A 360 -4.87 -29.73 3.08
CA LEU A 360 -6.14 -29.68 3.80
C LEU A 360 -6.95 -28.46 3.37
N LYS A 361 -8.26 -28.46 3.62
CA LYS A 361 -9.07 -27.23 3.49
C LYS A 361 -8.70 -26.26 4.61
N MET A 362 -8.70 -24.96 4.31
CA MET A 362 -8.36 -23.90 5.28
C MET A 362 -9.11 -24.02 6.61
N LYS A 363 -10.43 -24.26 6.54
CA LYS A 363 -11.27 -24.41 7.74
C LYS A 363 -10.83 -25.60 8.60
N ASP A 364 -10.49 -26.72 7.97
CA ASP A 364 -10.09 -27.95 8.66
C ASP A 364 -8.72 -27.77 9.30
N ALA A 365 -7.76 -27.19 8.57
CA ALA A 365 -6.42 -26.90 9.07
C ALA A 365 -6.44 -25.97 10.31
N VAL A 366 -7.19 -24.86 10.24
CA VAL A 366 -7.34 -23.94 11.37
C VAL A 366 -8.01 -24.63 12.55
N LYS A 367 -9.07 -25.41 12.31
CA LYS A 367 -9.79 -26.11 13.37
C LYS A 367 -8.92 -27.16 14.08
N ILE A 368 -8.19 -28.00 13.34
CA ILE A 368 -7.29 -29.01 13.92
C ILE A 368 -6.27 -28.36 14.86
N ILE A 369 -5.70 -27.22 14.45
CA ILE A 369 -4.73 -26.49 15.28
C ILE A 369 -5.38 -25.92 16.55
N GLN A 370 -6.60 -25.37 16.43
CA GLN A 370 -7.35 -24.82 17.56
C GLN A 370 -7.82 -25.90 18.55
N ASP A 371 -8.26 -27.06 18.04
CA ASP A 371 -8.70 -28.19 18.87
C ASP A 371 -7.56 -28.73 19.75
N GLU A 372 -6.30 -28.54 19.33
CA GLU A 372 -5.07 -28.87 20.09
C GLU A 372 -4.59 -27.73 21.01
N GLY A 373 -5.36 -26.64 21.12
CA GLY A 373 -5.11 -25.54 22.05
C GLY A 373 -4.15 -24.44 21.55
N PHE A 374 -3.75 -24.48 20.28
CA PHE A 374 -2.94 -23.43 19.65
C PHE A 374 -3.81 -22.30 19.06
N LEU A 375 -3.21 -21.12 18.90
CA LEU A 375 -3.83 -20.05 18.13
C LEU A 375 -3.75 -20.38 16.64
N ALA A 376 -4.84 -20.17 15.91
CA ALA A 376 -4.82 -20.23 14.45
C ALA A 376 -5.86 -19.31 13.81
N SER A 377 -5.50 -18.72 12.67
CA SER A 377 -6.41 -17.91 11.86
C SER A 377 -6.02 -17.99 10.38
N PRO A 378 -6.95 -17.81 9.42
CA PRO A 378 -6.55 -17.43 8.06
C PRO A 378 -5.83 -16.07 8.06
N THR A 379 -5.07 -15.77 7.01
CA THR A 379 -4.50 -14.43 6.79
C THR A 379 -5.09 -13.76 5.55
N SER A 380 -5.22 -12.43 5.59
CA SER A 380 -5.55 -11.59 4.43
C SER A 380 -4.41 -11.49 3.42
N LEU A 381 -3.17 -11.80 3.82
CA LEU A 381 -1.96 -11.59 3.02
C LEU A 381 -1.70 -12.69 1.98
N ASN A 382 -2.36 -13.84 2.11
CA ASN A 382 -2.24 -14.96 1.18
C ASN A 382 -3.52 -15.81 1.14
N PRO A 383 -4.07 -16.15 -0.04
CA PRO A 383 -5.30 -16.95 -0.15
C PRO A 383 -5.25 -18.34 0.53
N THR A 384 -4.09 -19.00 0.50
CA THR A 384 -3.87 -20.31 1.13
C THR A 384 -3.10 -20.19 2.45
N GLY A 385 -2.95 -18.97 2.96
CA GLY A 385 -2.17 -18.66 4.15
C GLY A 385 -2.97 -18.73 5.46
N PHE A 386 -2.31 -19.18 6.52
CA PHE A 386 -2.81 -19.14 7.90
C PHE A 386 -1.69 -18.82 8.89
N ARG A 387 -2.03 -18.13 9.98
CA ARG A 387 -1.12 -17.85 11.09
C ARG A 387 -1.36 -18.85 12.21
N THR A 388 -0.31 -19.13 12.97
CA THR A 388 -0.39 -19.94 14.19
C THR A 388 0.87 -19.76 15.05
N ASP A 389 0.74 -19.99 16.35
CA ASP A 389 1.87 -20.16 17.28
C ASP A 389 2.35 -21.62 17.39
N CYS A 390 1.66 -22.57 16.75
CA CYS A 390 2.07 -23.96 16.62
C CYS A 390 3.36 -24.07 15.77
N LYS A 391 4.31 -24.87 16.24
CA LYS A 391 5.58 -25.07 15.53
C LYS A 391 5.39 -25.97 14.31
N ILE A 392 6.18 -25.74 13.27
CA ILE A 392 6.05 -26.47 12.00
C ILE A 392 6.19 -27.99 12.15
N ASP A 393 7.08 -28.47 13.01
CA ASP A 393 7.32 -29.88 13.26
C ASP A 393 6.16 -30.56 14.00
N GLU A 394 5.46 -29.82 14.84
CA GLU A 394 4.25 -30.25 15.55
C GLU A 394 3.04 -30.24 14.60
N MET A 395 2.88 -29.17 13.83
CA MET A 395 1.83 -29.03 12.82
C MET A 395 1.87 -30.16 11.77
N ILE A 396 3.06 -30.56 11.31
CA ILE A 396 3.23 -31.69 10.39
C ILE A 396 2.74 -33.00 11.01
N LYS A 397 2.87 -33.19 12.33
CA LYS A 397 2.36 -34.38 13.02
C LYS A 397 0.83 -34.32 13.15
N LEU A 398 0.29 -33.16 13.54
CA LEU A 398 -1.14 -32.95 13.69
C LEU A 398 -1.92 -33.20 12.39
N PHE A 399 -1.39 -32.74 11.25
CA PHE A 399 -2.06 -32.90 9.97
C PHE A 399 -1.90 -34.29 9.33
N ARG A 400 -1.09 -35.19 9.93
CA ARG A 400 -0.91 -36.56 9.42
C ARG A 400 -1.98 -37.54 9.89
N ILE A 401 -2.72 -37.19 10.93
CA ILE A 401 -3.94 -37.85 11.39
C ILE A 401 -4.96 -37.81 10.26
#